data_AF-A0A6J7LJM9-F1
#
_entry.id   AF-A0A6J7LJM9-F1
#
_cell.length_a   1.000
_cell.length_b   1.000
_cell.length_c   1.000
_cell.angle_alpha   90.00
_cell.angle_beta   90.00
_cell.angle_gamma   90.00
#
_symmetry.space_group_name_H-M   'P 1'
#
loop_
_entity.id
_entity.type
_entity.pdbx_description
1 polymer ?
#
loop_
_entity_poly.entity_id
_entity_poly.type
_entity_poly.pdbx_seq_one_letter_code
_entity_poly.pdbx_strand_id
1 'polypeptide(L)'
;MRAATLARATGEGGDGALLEGTVRLEDGCFLVEASTGERFLTYFPEDKVEWSDEGLRYGGSTYGSGDSIALGGGIASDSRPVPSDCRERSETLTQWTVAQSG
;
A
#
# COMPACT_ATOMS: atom_id res chain seq x y z
N MET A 1 2.54 34.43 5.28
CA MET A 1 3.33 33.19 5.20
C MET A 1 2.65 32.13 6.05
N ARG A 2 2.17 31.03 5.47
CA ARG A 2 2.00 29.73 6.15
C ARG A 2 2.10 28.64 5.10
N ALA A 3 3.27 28.01 5.00
CA ALA A 3 3.41 26.72 4.33
C ALA A 3 2.73 25.68 5.21
N ALA A 4 1.74 24.98 4.67
CA ALA A 4 1.24 23.76 5.29
C ALA A 4 2.33 22.71 5.15
N THR A 5 3.03 22.42 6.23
CA THR A 5 3.89 21.23 6.31
C THR A 5 2.96 20.03 6.27
N LEU A 6 2.65 19.52 5.09
CA LEU A 6 2.08 18.18 4.93
C LEU A 6 3.12 17.24 5.54
N ALA A 7 2.85 16.73 6.74
CA ALA A 7 3.63 15.64 7.29
C ALA A 7 3.43 14.46 6.34
N ARG A 8 4.36 14.30 5.40
CA ARG A 8 4.43 13.15 4.51
C ARG A 8 4.40 11.91 5.40
N ALA A 9 3.47 11.00 5.16
CA ALA A 9 3.37 9.80 5.97
C ALA A 9 4.68 9.02 5.79
N THR A 10 5.47 9.00 6.85
CA THR A 10 6.56 8.05 7.01
C THR A 10 5.97 6.90 7.80
N GLY A 11 5.40 5.92 7.11
CA GLY A 11 5.00 4.68 7.78
C GLY A 11 6.23 4.16 8.52
N GLU A 12 6.17 4.16 9.85
CA GLU A 12 7.27 3.70 10.70
C GLU A 12 7.37 2.19 10.51
N GLY A 13 8.36 1.74 9.72
CA GLY A 13 8.67 0.34 9.58
C GLY A 13 9.10 -0.22 10.91
N GLY A 14 8.22 -1.03 11.52
CA GLY A 14 8.54 -1.81 12.71
C GLY A 14 9.25 -3.12 12.33
N ASP A 15 9.87 -3.77 13.32
CA ASP A 15 10.60 -5.04 13.18
C ASP A 15 9.76 -6.22 12.63
N GLY A 16 8.45 -6.06 12.46
CA GLY A 16 7.52 -7.02 11.86
C GLY A 16 7.06 -6.68 10.44
N ALA A 17 7.50 -5.56 9.85
CA ALA A 17 7.21 -5.23 8.47
C ALA A 17 8.02 -6.13 7.54
N LEU A 18 7.34 -6.78 6.60
CA LEU A 18 7.97 -7.69 5.63
C LEU A 18 8.02 -7.09 4.23
N LEU A 19 7.23 -6.04 3.98
CA LEU A 19 7.24 -5.27 2.74
C LEU A 19 7.36 -3.79 3.05
N GLU A 20 8.48 -3.18 2.68
CA GLU A 20 8.75 -1.76 2.85
C GLU A 20 9.03 -1.12 1.50
N GLY A 21 8.49 0.08 1.29
CA GLY A 21 8.67 0.76 0.02
C GLY A 21 7.92 2.08 -0.11
N THR A 22 7.76 2.50 -1.35
CA THR A 22 7.05 3.72 -1.73
C THR A 22 5.70 3.38 -2.30
N VAL A 23 4.66 4.09 -1.86
CA VAL A 23 3.30 3.94 -2.36
C VAL A 23 3.22 4.44 -3.81
N ARG A 24 2.60 3.66 -4.69
CA ARG A 24 2.20 4.08 -6.02
C ARG A 24 0.70 3.85 -6.16
N LEU A 25 -0.04 4.94 -6.32
CA LEU A 25 -1.45 4.89 -6.68
C LEU A 25 -1.54 5.01 -8.20
N GLU A 26 -1.90 3.93 -8.87
CA GLU A 26 -2.01 3.88 -10.33
C GLU A 26 -3.31 3.21 -10.74
N ASP A 27 -4.15 3.90 -11.51
CA ASP A 27 -5.44 3.41 -12.02
C ASP A 27 -6.32 2.77 -10.91
N GLY A 28 -6.35 3.38 -9.72
CA GLY A 28 -7.12 2.89 -8.58
C GLY A 28 -6.49 1.71 -7.82
N CYS A 29 -5.29 1.27 -8.19
CA CYS A 29 -4.56 0.21 -7.52
C CYS A 29 -3.59 0.79 -6.48
N PHE A 30 -3.58 0.20 -5.30
CA PHE A 30 -2.53 0.46 -4.31
C PHE A 30 -1.36 -0.47 -4.56
N LEU A 31 -0.23 0.09 -4.96
CA LEU A 31 1.01 -0.64 -5.13
C LEU A 31 2.06 -0.17 -4.13
N VAL A 32 2.97 -1.08 -3.79
CA VAL A 32 4.20 -0.74 -3.07
C VAL A 32 5.38 -1.09 -3.94
N GLU A 33 6.20 -0.08 -4.24
CA GLU A 33 7.48 -0.23 -4.93
C GLU A 33 8.57 -0.34 -3.86
N ALA A 34 9.13 -1.55 -3.73
CA ALA A 34 10.24 -1.82 -2.83
C ALA A 34 11.52 -1.11 -3.32
N SER A 35 12.49 -0.92 -2.42
CA SER A 35 13.78 -0.30 -2.74
C SER A 35 14.59 -1.09 -3.79
N THR A 36 14.29 -2.38 -3.99
CA THR A 36 14.86 -3.22 -5.06
C THR A 36 14.28 -2.90 -6.44
N GLY A 37 13.22 -2.10 -6.52
CA GLY A 37 12.46 -1.80 -7.74
C GLY A 37 11.32 -2.78 -8.01
N GLU A 38 11.18 -3.83 -7.20
CA GLU A 38 10.05 -4.75 -7.28
C GLU A 38 8.75 -4.06 -6.86
N ARG A 39 7.66 -4.35 -7.59
CA ARG A 39 6.35 -3.78 -7.33
C ARG A 39 5.37 -4.86 -6.89
N PHE A 40 4.62 -4.53 -5.86
CA PHE A 40 3.64 -5.42 -5.25
C PHE A 40 2.26 -4.81 -5.35
N LEU A 41 1.28 -5.58 -5.84
CA LEU A 41 -0.12 -5.21 -5.75
C LEU A 41 -0.61 -5.58 -4.35
N THR A 42 -0.92 -4.57 -3.53
CA THR A 42 -1.21 -4.79 -2.11
C THR A 42 -2.71 -4.81 -1.84
N TYR A 43 -3.13 -5.79 -1.06
CA TYR A 43 -4.52 -5.96 -0.62
C TYR A 43 -4.62 -5.74 0.87
N PHE A 44 -5.39 -4.73 1.24
CA PHE A 44 -5.70 -4.44 2.62
C PHE A 44 -7.01 -5.12 3.04
N PRO A 45 -7.18 -5.49 4.31
CA PRO A 45 -8.48 -5.92 4.83
C PRO A 45 -9.50 -4.78 4.67
N GLU A 46 -10.60 -5.03 3.96
CA GLU A 46 -11.59 -4.00 3.61
C GLU A 46 -12.21 -3.32 4.84
N ASP A 47 -12.34 -4.02 5.97
CA ASP A 47 -12.85 -3.46 7.23
C ASP A 47 -11.84 -2.58 7.99
N LYS A 48 -10.60 -2.48 7.49
CA LYS A 48 -9.49 -1.76 8.14
C LYS A 48 -9.01 -0.54 7.35
N VAL A 49 -9.60 -0.29 6.18
CA VAL A 49 -9.19 0.81 5.32
C VAL A 49 -10.33 1.70 4.92
N GLU A 50 -10.01 2.97 4.70
CA GLU A 50 -10.92 3.94 4.11
C GLU A 50 -10.21 4.66 2.97
N TRP A 51 -10.85 4.74 1.80
CA TRP A 51 -10.32 5.49 0.66
C TRP A 51 -10.82 6.93 0.68
N SER A 52 -9.95 7.88 0.34
CA SER A 52 -10.28 9.31 0.19
C SER A 52 -9.43 9.93 -0.92
N ASP A 53 -9.71 11.17 -1.33
CA ASP A 53 -8.92 11.89 -2.35
C ASP A 53 -7.44 12.05 -1.97
N GLU A 54 -7.11 12.04 -0.68
CA GLU A 54 -5.75 12.12 -0.16
C GLU A 54 -5.00 10.77 -0.20
N GLY A 55 -5.70 9.65 -0.41
CA GLY A 55 -5.12 8.31 -0.47
C GLY A 55 -5.83 7.27 0.40
N LEU A 56 -5.10 6.23 0.79
CA LEU A 56 -5.60 5.15 1.63
C LEU A 56 -5.37 5.47 3.11
N ARG A 57 -6.44 5.53 3.90
CA ARG A 57 -6.35 5.56 5.35
C ARG A 57 -6.21 4.16 5.90
N TYR A 58 -5.13 3.91 6.64
CA TYR A 58 -4.83 2.62 7.25
C TYR A 58 -3.97 2.81 8.50
N GLY A 59 -4.29 2.07 9.57
CA GLY A 59 -3.49 2.12 10.81
C GLY A 59 -3.40 3.52 11.46
N GLY A 60 -4.40 4.39 11.24
CA GLY A 60 -4.41 5.76 11.75
C GLY A 60 -3.67 6.79 10.88
N SER A 61 -2.98 6.35 9.83
CA SER A 61 -2.26 7.19 8.87
C SER A 61 -2.98 7.24 7.53
N THR A 62 -2.72 8.28 6.73
CA THR A 62 -3.17 8.39 5.34
C THR A 62 -1.96 8.27 4.43
N TYR A 63 -2.03 7.37 3.46
CA TYR A 63 -0.95 7.05 2.52
C TYR A 63 -1.36 7.43 1.09
N GLY A 64 -0.69 8.44 0.54
CA GLY A 64 -0.82 8.89 -0.84
C GLY A 64 0.34 8.40 -1.71
N SER A 65 0.23 8.66 -3.02
CA SER A 65 1.29 8.30 -3.97
C SER A 65 2.59 9.04 -3.63
N GLY A 66 3.69 8.30 -3.54
CA GLY A 66 5.01 8.80 -3.18
C GLY A 66 5.32 8.75 -1.69
N ASP A 67 4.35 8.46 -0.81
CA ASP A 67 4.60 8.24 0.62
C ASP A 67 5.40 6.97 0.87
N SER A 68 6.09 6.93 2.01
CA SER A 68 6.81 5.73 2.46
C SER A 68 5.87 4.88 3.31
N ILE A 69 5.84 3.58 3.07
CA ILE A 69 4.98 2.65 3.79
C ILE A 69 5.74 1.37 4.15
N ALA A 70 5.37 0.80 5.29
CA ALA A 70 5.86 -0.48 5.76
C ALA A 70 4.67 -1.35 6.16
N LEU A 71 4.62 -2.55 5.61
CA LEU A 71 3.49 -3.46 5.70
C LEU A 71 3.95 -4.82 6.22
N GLY A 72 3.26 -5.31 7.25
CA GLY A 72 3.23 -6.73 7.56
C GLY A 72 2.42 -7.49 6.51
N GLY A 73 2.47 -8.83 6.55
CA GLY A 73 1.68 -9.68 5.66
C GLY A 73 2.51 -10.71 4.91
N GLY A 74 2.06 -11.07 3.70
CA GLY A 74 2.76 -12.04 2.88
C GLY A 74 2.26 -12.09 1.45
N ILE A 75 3.01 -12.77 0.60
CA ILE A 75 2.62 -13.04 -0.78
C ILE A 75 1.33 -13.87 -0.78
N ALA A 76 0.35 -13.46 -1.58
CA ALA A 76 -0.89 -14.22 -1.74
C ALA A 76 -0.60 -15.51 -2.53
N SER A 77 -0.99 -16.66 -1.99
CA SER A 77 -0.88 -17.95 -2.67
C SER A 77 -1.89 -18.13 -3.81
N ASP A 78 -2.97 -17.35 -3.78
CA ASP A 78 -4.07 -17.39 -4.73
C ASP A 78 -4.34 -15.98 -5.28
N SER A 79 -4.69 -15.90 -6.55
CA SER A 79 -5.12 -14.64 -7.17
C SER A 79 -6.42 -14.17 -6.53
N ARG A 80 -6.42 -12.97 -5.94
CA ARG A 80 -7.64 -12.38 -5.40
C ARG A 80 -8.43 -11.66 -6.49
N PRO A 81 -9.77 -11.59 -6.37
CA PRO A 81 -10.55 -10.73 -7.23
C PRO A 81 -10.09 -9.28 -7.07
N VAL A 82 -9.90 -8.62 -8.20
CA VAL A 82 -9.45 -7.22 -8.29
C VAL A 82 -10.45 -6.39 -9.08
N PRO A 83 -10.53 -5.08 -8.83
CA PRO A 83 -11.16 -4.15 -9.76
C PRO A 83 -10.61 -4.32 -11.17
N SER A 84 -11.42 -4.04 -12.19
CA SER A 84 -11.03 -4.23 -13.60
C SER A 84 -9.78 -3.43 -13.96
N ASP A 85 -9.63 -2.22 -13.42
CA ASP A 85 -8.45 -1.36 -13.60
C ASP A 85 -7.15 -1.94 -13.00
N CYS A 86 -7.27 -2.87 -12.04
CA CYS A 86 -6.14 -3.57 -11.43
C CYS A 86 -5.87 -4.95 -12.02
N ARG A 87 -6.71 -5.41 -12.96
CA ARG A 87 -6.63 -6.76 -13.51
C ARG A 87 -5.30 -7.04 -14.21
N GLU A 88 -4.89 -6.20 -15.13
CA GLU A 88 -3.62 -6.37 -15.87
C GLU A 88 -2.41 -6.35 -14.92
N ARG A 89 -2.46 -5.52 -13.88
CA ARG A 89 -1.43 -5.47 -12.84
C ARG A 89 -1.43 -6.73 -11.99
N SER A 90 -2.58 -7.29 -11.67
CA SER A 90 -2.67 -8.53 -10.88
C SER A 90 -2.09 -9.77 -11.60
N GLU A 91 -2.00 -9.72 -12.94
CA GLU A 91 -1.42 -10.77 -13.79
C GLU A 91 0.11 -10.64 -13.92
N THR A 92 0.65 -9.46 -13.66
CA THR A 92 2.07 -9.13 -13.88
C THR A 92 2.85 -8.86 -12.60
N LEU A 93 2.17 -8.45 -11.53
CA LEU A 93 2.75 -8.10 -10.25
C LEU A 93 2.52 -9.19 -9.21
N THR A 94 3.49 -9.34 -8.32
CA THR A 94 3.33 -10.15 -7.12
C THR A 94 2.25 -9.55 -6.23
N GLN A 95 1.31 -10.38 -5.81
CA GLN A 95 0.20 -9.97 -4.94
C GLN A 95 0.62 -10.08 -3.48
N TRP A 96 0.43 -9.02 -2.70
CA TRP A 96 0.74 -8.97 -1.27
C TRP A 96 -0.52 -8.78 -0.45
N THR A 97 -0.82 -9.71 0.45
CA THR A 97 -1.91 -9.55 1.42
C THR A 97 -1.37 -8.92 2.68
N VAL A 98 -1.88 -7.74 3.03
CA VAL A 98 -1.52 -7.04 4.26
C VAL A 98 -2.15 -7.74 5.46
N ALA A 99 -1.32 -8.11 6.42
CA ALA A 99 -1.78 -8.59 7.73
C ALA A 99 -1.35 -7.56 8.78
N GLN A 100 -2.30 -7.11 9.61
CA GLN A 100 -1.96 -6.33 10.80
C GLN A 100 -1.23 -7.26 11.77
N SER A 101 -0.03 -6.90 12.20
CA SER A 101 0.45 -7.28 13.54
C SER A 101 -0.33 -6.43 14.52
N GLY A 102 -1.35 -7.04 15.15
CA GLY A 102 -2.14 -6.40 16.21
C GLY A 102 -1.32 -6.00 17.42
#